data_AF-A0A525DD82-F1
#
_entry.id   AF-A0A525DD82-F1
#
_cell.length_a   1.000
_cell.length_b   1.000
_cell.length_c   1.000
_cell.angle_alpha   90.00
_cell.angle_beta   90.00
_cell.angle_gamma   90.00
#
_symmetry.space_group_name_H-M   'P 1'
#
loop_
_entity.id
_entity.type
_entity.pdbx_description
1 polymer ?
#
loop_
_entity_poly.entity_id
_entity_poly.type
_entity_poly.pdbx_seq_one_letter_code
_entity_poly.pdbx_strand_id
1 'polypeptide(L)'
;MVSMNNSLFEKSPLETIHKSWVSWSIIGTAILISMFVLSRTNFLLFHILAEVFSIVVACAIFIIVWNTRNISENNSLIFIGIAYFFVGFIDILHTVAYKGMNVFGEEWGANLPTQLWIMGRYLQTVSLLIFPTIINKKIRLDVVAVCYFLITALLLCSVFVWHVFPDCYIEGRGLTPFKIISEYIFCGVLGISLFLLFKKRLLIDPIVFKFFVLSILFTIGAELAFTFYISVYGLSNVVGH
;
A
#
# COMPACT_ATOMS: atom_id res chain seq x y z
N MET A 1 66.18 -1.63 -6.80
CA MET A 1 64.79 -1.33 -7.18
C MET A 1 63.87 -1.96 -6.14
N VAL A 2 63.45 -1.17 -5.14
CA VAL A 2 62.46 -1.59 -4.14
C VAL A 2 61.09 -1.32 -4.76
N SER A 3 60.35 -2.38 -5.06
CA SER A 3 58.94 -2.31 -5.45
C SER A 3 58.12 -1.94 -4.21
N MET A 4 57.74 -0.67 -4.07
CA MET A 4 56.73 -0.25 -3.10
C MET A 4 55.40 -0.93 -3.45
N ASN A 5 54.97 -1.80 -2.55
CA ASN A 5 53.69 -2.46 -2.59
C ASN A 5 52.59 -1.41 -2.41
N ASN A 6 51.80 -1.14 -3.46
CA ASN A 6 50.61 -0.27 -3.41
C ASN A 6 49.43 -1.00 -2.72
N SER A 7 49.61 -1.45 -1.48
CA SER A 7 48.55 -2.00 -0.64
C SER A 7 47.91 -0.94 0.26
N LEU A 8 47.78 0.29 -0.23
CA LEU A 8 47.14 1.38 0.50
C LEU A 8 45.66 1.47 0.07
N PHE A 9 44.78 1.20 1.03
CA PHE A 9 43.33 1.49 1.06
C PHE A 9 42.37 0.47 0.41
N GLU A 10 42.50 -0.82 0.73
CA GLU A 10 41.32 -1.68 0.69
C GLU A 10 40.45 -1.32 1.92
N LYS A 11 39.39 -0.53 1.71
CA LYS A 11 38.48 -0.11 2.79
C LYS A 11 37.91 -1.33 3.50
N SER A 12 37.86 -1.28 4.83
CA SER A 12 37.31 -2.40 5.59
C SER A 12 35.88 -2.71 5.14
N PRO A 13 35.45 -3.99 5.15
CA PRO A 13 34.07 -4.36 4.80
C PRO A 13 33.02 -3.58 5.60
N LEU A 14 33.33 -3.20 6.83
CA LEU A 14 32.46 -2.39 7.69
C LEU A 14 32.37 -0.93 7.24
N GLU A 15 33.46 -0.32 6.79
CA GLU A 15 33.43 1.05 6.22
C GLU A 15 32.67 1.10 4.89
N THR A 16 32.79 0.07 4.06
CA THR A 16 32.05 -0.02 2.79
C THR A 16 30.56 -0.23 3.04
N ILE A 17 30.18 -1.07 4.00
CA ILE A 17 28.79 -1.23 4.42
C ILE A 17 28.25 0.06 5.05
N HIS A 18 28.94 0.69 5.99
CA HIS A 18 28.46 1.92 6.63
C HIS A 18 28.27 3.07 5.62
N LYS A 19 29.20 3.21 4.66
CA LYS A 19 29.09 4.22 3.60
C LYS A 19 27.89 4.00 2.67
N SER A 20 27.49 2.74 2.44
CA SER A 20 26.33 2.44 1.61
C SER A 20 25.02 2.85 2.29
N TRP A 21 24.84 2.56 3.59
CA TRP A 21 23.64 2.97 4.34
C TRP A 21 23.49 4.48 4.44
N VAL A 22 24.59 5.21 4.69
CA VAL A 22 24.56 6.69 4.71
C VAL A 22 24.15 7.24 3.34
N SER A 23 24.68 6.67 2.25
CA SER A 23 24.35 7.10 0.89
C SER A 23 22.87 6.86 0.57
N TRP A 24 22.34 5.68 0.91
CA TRP A 24 20.92 5.36 0.72
C TRP A 24 20.00 6.26 1.56
N SER A 25 20.38 6.56 2.81
CA SER A 25 19.62 7.48 3.67
C SER A 25 19.58 8.91 3.12
N ILE A 26 20.69 9.39 2.55
CA ILE A 26 20.74 10.71 1.90
C ILE A 26 19.82 10.73 0.68
N ILE A 27 19.88 9.71 -0.18
CA ILE A 27 19.03 9.61 -1.36
C ILE A 27 17.55 9.56 -0.96
N GLY A 28 17.20 8.73 0.02
CA GLY A 28 15.83 8.63 0.53
C GLY A 28 15.32 9.96 1.07
N THR A 29 16.14 10.66 1.86
CA THR A 29 15.79 11.99 2.38
C THR A 29 15.60 13.01 1.26
N ALA A 30 16.47 13.01 0.26
CA ALA A 30 16.34 13.91 -0.90
C ALA A 30 15.06 13.64 -1.70
N ILE A 31 14.67 12.37 -1.88
CA ILE A 31 13.40 12.00 -2.53
C ILE A 31 12.21 12.52 -1.70
N LEU A 32 12.20 12.32 -0.38
CA LEU A 32 11.12 12.78 0.49
C LEU A 32 10.99 14.32 0.48
N ILE A 33 12.11 15.05 0.53
CA ILE A 33 12.10 16.52 0.41
C ILE A 33 11.54 16.93 -0.96
N SER A 34 11.94 16.25 -2.03
CA SER A 34 11.46 16.54 -3.39
C SER A 34 9.95 16.29 -3.52
N MET A 35 9.46 15.18 -2.98
CA MET A 35 8.02 14.87 -2.89
C MET A 35 7.27 15.93 -2.08
N PHE A 36 7.81 16.36 -0.94
CA PHE A 36 7.20 17.41 -0.13
C PHE A 36 7.12 18.73 -0.90
N VAL A 37 8.20 19.16 -1.57
CA VAL A 37 8.18 20.38 -2.39
C VAL A 37 7.15 20.26 -3.52
N LEU A 38 7.08 19.11 -4.21
CA LEU A 38 6.09 18.86 -5.25
C LEU A 38 4.66 18.96 -4.71
N SER A 39 4.38 18.43 -3.51
CA SER A 39 3.05 18.54 -2.90
C SER A 39 2.57 19.98 -2.72
N ARG A 40 3.50 20.95 -2.62
CA ARG A 40 3.19 22.38 -2.46
C ARG A 40 3.09 23.13 -3.78
N THR A 41 3.78 22.68 -4.83
CA THR A 41 3.84 23.36 -6.13
C THR A 41 2.89 22.76 -7.16
N ASN A 42 2.79 21.42 -7.19
CA ASN A 42 1.88 20.67 -8.05
C ASN A 42 1.42 19.39 -7.33
N PHE A 43 0.33 19.53 -6.58
CA PHE A 43 -0.20 18.42 -5.78
C PHE A 43 -0.62 17.23 -6.64
N LEU A 44 -1.19 17.48 -7.83
CA LEU A 44 -1.61 16.40 -8.73
C LEU A 44 -0.43 15.52 -9.14
N LEU A 45 0.70 16.14 -9.49
CA LEU A 45 1.92 15.40 -9.82
C LEU A 45 2.47 14.63 -8.61
N PHE A 46 2.45 15.23 -7.41
CA PHE A 46 2.82 14.52 -6.18
C PHE A 46 1.95 13.27 -5.97
N HIS A 47 0.62 13.41 -6.05
CA HIS A 47 -0.32 12.32 -5.86
C HIS A 47 -0.09 11.19 -6.87
N ILE A 48 0.03 11.51 -8.17
CA ILE A 48 0.30 10.50 -9.20
C ILE A 48 1.60 9.76 -8.92
N LEU A 49 2.68 10.45 -8.55
CA LEU A 49 3.96 9.80 -8.28
C LEU A 49 3.88 8.89 -7.05
N ALA A 50 3.20 9.32 -5.99
CA ALA A 50 2.99 8.52 -4.79
C ALA A 50 2.17 7.26 -5.09
N GLU A 51 1.09 7.38 -5.86
CA GLU A 51 0.26 6.24 -6.24
C GLU A 51 0.94 5.30 -7.24
N VAL A 52 1.64 5.83 -8.24
CA VAL A 52 2.38 4.98 -9.18
C VAL A 52 3.45 4.18 -8.45
N PHE A 53 4.10 4.75 -7.43
CA PHE A 53 5.03 4.00 -6.58
C PHE A 53 4.33 2.85 -5.84
N SER A 54 3.21 3.11 -5.17
CA SER A 54 2.45 2.08 -4.43
C SER A 54 1.95 0.96 -5.37
N ILE A 55 1.43 1.32 -6.55
CA ILE A 55 0.98 0.40 -7.60
C ILE A 55 2.13 -0.47 -8.09
N VAL A 56 3.29 0.11 -8.39
CA VAL A 56 4.47 -0.65 -8.83
C VAL A 56 4.91 -1.65 -7.76
N VAL A 57 4.90 -1.26 -6.48
CA VAL A 57 5.20 -2.17 -5.36
C VAL A 57 4.17 -3.30 -5.30
N ALA A 58 2.87 -3.01 -5.42
CA ALA A 58 1.80 -4.02 -5.41
C ALA A 58 1.94 -5.01 -6.58
N CYS A 59 2.21 -4.51 -7.79
CA CYS A 59 2.50 -5.34 -8.95
C CYS A 59 3.76 -6.18 -8.77
N ALA A 60 4.84 -5.63 -8.19
CA ALA A 60 6.06 -6.36 -7.92
C ALA A 60 5.83 -7.52 -6.93
N ILE A 61 5.07 -7.28 -5.85
CA ILE A 61 4.66 -8.31 -4.90
C ILE A 61 3.93 -9.44 -5.63
N PHE A 62 2.92 -9.10 -6.44
CA PHE A 62 2.17 -10.09 -7.21
C PHE A 62 3.08 -10.87 -8.17
N ILE A 63 3.90 -10.19 -8.98
CA ILE A 63 4.76 -10.81 -9.98
C ILE A 63 5.76 -11.77 -9.33
N ILE A 64 6.46 -11.34 -8.27
CA ILE A 64 7.47 -12.15 -7.58
C ILE A 64 6.82 -13.42 -7.02
N VAL A 65 5.72 -13.24 -6.31
CA VAL A 65 5.02 -14.35 -5.64
C VAL A 65 4.37 -15.29 -6.66
N TRP A 66 3.75 -14.76 -7.72
CA TRP A 66 3.10 -15.55 -8.75
C TRP A 66 4.11 -16.36 -9.56
N ASN A 67 5.29 -15.81 -9.87
CA ASN A 67 6.34 -16.54 -10.59
C ASN A 67 7.01 -17.61 -9.72
N THR A 68 7.06 -17.39 -8.40
CA THR A 68 7.62 -18.37 -7.46
C THR A 68 6.60 -19.40 -6.96
N ARG A 69 5.32 -19.34 -7.40
CA ARG A 69 4.23 -20.18 -6.87
C ARG A 69 4.43 -21.69 -6.98
N ASN A 70 5.19 -22.15 -7.99
CA ASN A 70 5.45 -23.59 -8.20
C ASN A 70 6.59 -24.12 -7.32
N ILE A 71 7.37 -23.21 -6.71
CA ILE A 71 8.54 -23.53 -5.88
C ILE A 71 8.26 -23.14 -4.41
N SER A 72 7.39 -22.17 -4.19
CA SER A 72 6.96 -21.74 -2.86
C SER A 72 6.00 -22.75 -2.25
N GLU A 73 6.40 -23.35 -1.13
CA GLU A 73 5.51 -24.16 -0.30
C GLU A 73 4.50 -23.32 0.50
N ASN A 74 4.65 -21.99 0.49
CA ASN A 74 3.88 -21.09 1.32
C ASN A 74 2.71 -20.45 0.56
N ASN A 75 1.57 -21.14 0.55
CA ASN A 75 0.33 -20.64 -0.05
C ASN A 75 -0.16 -19.32 0.55
N SER A 76 0.18 -19.01 1.81
CA SER A 76 -0.25 -17.75 2.44
C SER A 76 0.42 -16.52 1.82
N LEU A 77 1.66 -16.65 1.35
CA LEU A 77 2.32 -15.59 0.59
C LEU A 77 1.69 -15.46 -0.80
N ILE A 78 1.35 -16.58 -1.44
CA ILE A 78 0.66 -16.58 -2.74
C ILE A 78 -0.70 -15.88 -2.65
N PHE A 79 -1.44 -16.12 -1.57
CA PHE A 79 -2.66 -15.38 -1.25
C PHE A 79 -2.43 -13.87 -1.18
N ILE A 80 -1.38 -13.40 -0.48
CA ILE A 80 -1.05 -11.97 -0.41
C ILE A 80 -0.71 -11.42 -1.79
N GLY A 81 0.04 -12.16 -2.61
CA GLY A 81 0.32 -11.77 -4.00
C GLY A 81 -0.96 -11.53 -4.80
N ILE A 82 -1.90 -12.48 -4.76
CA ILE A 82 -3.20 -12.35 -5.43
C ILE A 82 -3.97 -11.13 -4.88
N ALA A 83 -4.03 -10.95 -3.57
CA ALA A 83 -4.71 -9.82 -2.96
C ALA A 83 -4.14 -8.47 -3.45
N TYR A 84 -2.82 -8.32 -3.47
CA TYR A 84 -2.15 -7.09 -3.88
C TYR A 84 -2.26 -6.80 -5.39
N PHE A 85 -2.50 -7.81 -6.23
CA PHE A 85 -2.87 -7.58 -7.63
C PHE A 85 -4.18 -6.79 -7.74
N PHE A 86 -5.21 -7.19 -6.99
CA PHE A 86 -6.52 -6.51 -7.00
C PHE A 86 -6.46 -5.16 -6.28
N VAL A 87 -5.70 -5.04 -5.19
CA VAL A 87 -5.45 -3.74 -4.55
C VAL A 87 -4.78 -2.79 -5.55
N GLY A 88 -3.69 -3.21 -6.21
CA GLY A 88 -3.02 -2.38 -7.21
C GLY A 88 -3.91 -2.03 -8.40
N PHE A 89 -4.81 -2.93 -8.82
CA PHE A 89 -5.81 -2.62 -9.85
C PHE A 89 -6.80 -1.52 -9.41
N ILE A 90 -7.28 -1.57 -8.17
CA ILE A 90 -8.13 -0.51 -7.61
C ILE A 90 -7.35 0.79 -7.44
N ASP A 91 -6.08 0.74 -7.03
CA ASP A 91 -5.23 1.92 -6.87
C ASP A 91 -4.98 2.62 -8.22
N ILE A 92 -4.87 1.86 -9.33
CA ILE A 92 -4.85 2.44 -10.69
C ILE A 92 -6.13 3.23 -10.96
N LEU A 93 -7.30 2.62 -10.70
CA LEU A 93 -8.60 3.29 -10.91
C LEU A 93 -8.76 4.51 -10.01
N HIS A 94 -8.31 4.42 -8.75
CA HIS A 94 -8.28 5.54 -7.81
C HIS A 94 -7.46 6.70 -8.36
N THR A 95 -6.23 6.41 -8.82
CA THR A 95 -5.29 7.40 -9.34
C THR A 95 -5.87 8.14 -10.55
N VAL A 96 -6.43 7.41 -11.52
CA VAL A 96 -7.01 8.05 -12.72
C VAL A 96 -8.35 8.74 -12.44
N ALA A 97 -9.04 8.38 -11.36
CA ALA A 97 -10.24 9.06 -10.89
C ALA A 97 -9.95 10.30 -10.05
N TYR A 98 -8.68 10.59 -9.72
CA TYR A 98 -8.34 11.70 -8.85
C TYR A 98 -8.76 13.06 -9.42
N LYS A 99 -9.22 13.95 -8.53
CA LYS A 99 -9.70 15.29 -8.91
C LYS A 99 -8.58 16.07 -9.62
N GLY A 100 -8.85 16.48 -10.87
CA GLY A 100 -7.89 17.15 -11.75
C GLY A 100 -7.34 16.27 -12.89
N MET A 101 -7.57 14.95 -12.86
CA MET A 101 -7.23 14.06 -13.98
C MET A 101 -8.26 14.09 -15.12
N ASN A 102 -9.52 14.40 -14.81
CA ASN A 102 -10.64 14.55 -15.75
C ASN A 102 -10.91 13.33 -16.64
N VAL A 103 -10.56 12.12 -16.20
CA VAL A 103 -10.76 10.87 -16.97
C VAL A 103 -12.22 10.38 -16.92
N PHE A 104 -12.87 10.45 -15.76
CA PHE A 104 -14.24 9.95 -15.56
C PHE A 104 -15.34 11.03 -15.63
N GLY A 105 -14.95 12.29 -15.87
CA GLY A 105 -15.85 13.45 -15.82
C GLY A 105 -15.74 14.24 -14.51
N GLU A 106 -15.96 15.55 -14.59
CA GLU A 106 -15.84 16.46 -13.43
C GLU A 106 -16.99 16.30 -12.42
N GLU A 107 -18.12 15.76 -12.87
CA GLU A 107 -19.33 15.53 -12.06
C GLU A 107 -19.11 14.58 -10.89
N TRP A 108 -18.13 13.68 -10.99
CA TRP A 108 -17.77 12.73 -9.92
C TRP A 108 -17.00 13.41 -8.78
N GLY A 109 -16.37 14.56 -9.04
CA GLY A 109 -15.63 15.35 -8.07
C GLY A 109 -14.61 14.54 -7.26
N ALA A 110 -14.44 14.88 -5.99
CA ALA A 110 -13.57 14.14 -5.08
C ALA A 110 -14.21 12.87 -4.48
N ASN A 111 -15.49 12.59 -4.73
CA ASN A 111 -16.18 11.44 -4.13
C ASN A 111 -15.70 10.12 -4.74
N LEU A 112 -15.68 10.01 -6.07
CA LEU A 112 -15.26 8.79 -6.77
C LEU A 112 -13.86 8.29 -6.37
N PRO A 113 -12.79 9.11 -6.43
CA PRO A 113 -11.48 8.64 -5.99
C PRO A 113 -11.52 8.23 -4.51
N THR A 114 -12.25 8.94 -3.65
CA THR A 114 -12.35 8.58 -2.23
C THR A 114 -13.09 7.25 -2.01
N GLN A 115 -14.11 6.94 -2.81
CA GLN A 115 -14.80 5.63 -2.79
C GLN A 115 -13.87 4.50 -3.23
N LEU A 116 -13.13 4.69 -4.33
CA LEU A 116 -12.16 3.71 -4.82
C LEU A 116 -11.03 3.47 -3.81
N TRP A 117 -10.57 4.51 -3.13
CA TRP A 117 -9.60 4.38 -2.02
C TRP A 117 -10.13 3.47 -0.91
N ILE A 118 -11.37 3.73 -0.44
CA ILE A 118 -11.99 2.90 0.60
C ILE A 118 -12.09 1.44 0.14
N MET A 119 -12.45 1.19 -1.12
CA MET A 119 -12.49 -0.16 -1.67
C MET A 119 -11.13 -0.85 -1.62
N GLY A 120 -10.09 -0.18 -2.11
CA GLY A 120 -8.71 -0.70 -2.09
C GLY A 120 -8.26 -1.04 -0.68
N ARG A 121 -8.56 -0.16 0.29
CA ARG A 121 -8.24 -0.37 1.71
C ARG A 121 -9.03 -1.50 2.36
N TYR A 122 -10.31 -1.70 2.03
CA TYR A 122 -11.03 -2.89 2.47
C TYR A 122 -10.38 -4.17 1.95
N LEU A 123 -10.04 -4.22 0.65
CA LEU A 123 -9.34 -5.38 0.09
C LEU A 123 -8.02 -5.63 0.82
N GLN A 124 -7.20 -4.59 1.00
CA GLN A 124 -5.89 -4.72 1.64
C GLN A 124 -5.99 -5.16 3.11
N THR A 125 -6.76 -4.45 3.92
CA THR A 125 -6.82 -4.68 5.37
C THR A 125 -7.45 -6.03 5.73
N VAL A 126 -8.50 -6.43 5.01
CA VAL A 126 -9.11 -7.76 5.18
C VAL A 126 -8.14 -8.86 4.75
N SER A 127 -7.38 -8.65 3.68
CA SER A 127 -6.34 -9.61 3.24
C SER A 127 -5.25 -9.79 4.31
N LEU A 128 -4.77 -8.68 4.88
CA LEU A 128 -3.79 -8.71 5.96
C LEU A 128 -4.35 -9.35 7.24
N LEU A 129 -5.64 -9.24 7.52
CA LEU A 129 -6.30 -9.96 8.62
C LEU A 129 -6.38 -11.47 8.36
N ILE A 130 -6.72 -11.87 7.13
CA ILE A 130 -6.86 -13.29 6.74
C ILE A 130 -5.49 -13.97 6.74
N PHE A 131 -4.45 -13.30 6.28
CA PHE A 131 -3.09 -13.85 6.14
C PHE A 131 -2.60 -14.71 7.32
N PRO A 132 -2.56 -14.22 8.58
CA PRO A 132 -2.08 -15.02 9.71
C PRO A 132 -2.95 -16.27 10.00
N THR A 133 -4.21 -16.28 9.55
CA THR A 133 -5.14 -17.41 9.77
C THR A 133 -4.95 -18.56 8.78
N ILE A 134 -4.26 -18.31 7.66
CA ILE A 134 -4.04 -19.27 6.57
C ILE A 134 -2.59 -19.75 6.46
N ILE A 135 -1.69 -19.28 7.34
CA ILE A 135 -0.30 -19.76 7.43
C ILE A 135 -0.29 -21.29 7.58
N ASN A 136 0.55 -21.94 6.78
CA ASN A 136 0.73 -23.40 6.71
C ASN A 136 -0.56 -24.18 6.39
N LYS A 137 -1.60 -23.53 5.85
CA LYS A 137 -2.80 -24.21 5.35
C LYS A 137 -2.73 -24.42 3.85
N LYS A 138 -3.30 -25.54 3.40
CA LYS A 138 -3.59 -25.76 1.98
C LYS A 138 -4.82 -24.94 1.61
N ILE A 139 -4.67 -24.06 0.62
CA ILE A 139 -5.76 -23.25 0.08
C ILE A 139 -5.82 -23.43 -1.44
N ARG A 140 -7.03 -23.38 -1.99
CA ARG A 140 -7.26 -23.43 -3.43
C ARG A 140 -7.08 -22.03 -4.02
N LEU A 141 -5.90 -21.77 -4.57
CA LEU A 141 -5.48 -20.44 -5.03
C LEU A 141 -6.30 -19.95 -6.23
N ASP A 142 -6.77 -20.87 -7.07
CA ASP A 142 -7.75 -20.64 -8.14
C ASP A 142 -9.06 -20.07 -7.58
N VAL A 143 -9.59 -20.67 -6.51
CA VAL A 143 -10.80 -20.19 -5.85
C VAL A 143 -10.56 -18.83 -5.19
N VAL A 144 -9.40 -18.61 -4.59
CA VAL A 144 -9.02 -17.30 -4.05
C VAL A 144 -9.06 -16.23 -5.14
N ALA A 145 -8.41 -16.47 -6.29
CA ALA A 145 -8.39 -15.52 -7.40
C ALA A 145 -9.81 -15.22 -7.94
N VAL A 146 -10.66 -16.24 -8.08
CA VAL A 146 -12.06 -16.06 -8.48
C VAL A 146 -12.84 -15.25 -7.44
N CYS A 147 -12.66 -15.52 -6.14
CA CYS A 147 -13.31 -14.75 -5.08
C CYS A 147 -12.90 -13.27 -5.12
N TYR A 148 -11.61 -12.96 -5.24
CA TYR A 148 -11.17 -11.57 -5.36
C TYR A 148 -11.72 -10.91 -6.63
N PHE A 149 -11.74 -11.62 -7.75
CA PHE A 149 -12.33 -11.10 -8.99
C PHE A 149 -13.80 -10.74 -8.80
N LEU A 150 -14.60 -11.67 -8.24
CA LEU A 150 -16.03 -11.43 -8.01
C LEU A 150 -16.28 -10.31 -7.01
N ILE A 151 -15.55 -10.28 -5.89
CA ILE A 151 -15.66 -9.22 -4.89
C ILE A 151 -15.32 -7.87 -5.50
N THR A 152 -14.21 -7.78 -6.23
CA THR A 152 -13.76 -6.54 -6.89
C THR A 152 -14.77 -6.08 -7.94
N ALA A 153 -15.29 -7.00 -8.76
CA ALA A 153 -16.31 -6.69 -9.76
C ALA A 153 -17.61 -6.18 -9.12
N LEU A 154 -18.09 -6.83 -8.04
CA LEU A 154 -19.28 -6.40 -7.31
C LEU A 154 -19.08 -5.02 -6.66
N LEU A 155 -17.91 -4.77 -6.08
CA LEU A 155 -17.56 -3.46 -5.54
C LEU A 155 -17.58 -2.40 -6.65
N LEU A 156 -16.90 -2.63 -7.77
CA LEU A 156 -16.90 -1.68 -8.89
C LEU A 156 -18.31 -1.44 -9.46
N CYS A 157 -19.13 -2.49 -9.62
CA CYS A 157 -20.53 -2.35 -10.00
C CYS A 157 -21.31 -1.48 -9.00
N SER A 158 -21.04 -1.61 -7.70
CA SER A 158 -21.72 -0.81 -6.67
C SER A 158 -21.43 0.69 -6.77
N VAL A 159 -20.26 1.09 -7.29
CA VAL A 159 -19.90 2.50 -7.54
C VAL A 159 -20.37 2.97 -8.91
N PHE A 160 -20.00 2.24 -9.97
CA PHE A 160 -20.15 2.72 -11.35
C PHE A 160 -21.50 2.40 -12.00
N VAL A 161 -22.18 1.34 -11.56
CA VAL A 161 -23.39 0.83 -12.25
C VAL A 161 -24.64 1.01 -11.39
N TRP A 162 -24.58 0.58 -10.13
CA TRP A 162 -25.73 0.61 -9.23
C TRP A 162 -25.80 1.91 -8.41
N HIS A 163 -24.68 2.62 -8.26
CA HIS A 163 -24.58 3.84 -7.46
C HIS A 163 -25.11 3.67 -6.02
N VAL A 164 -24.86 2.50 -5.43
CA VAL A 164 -25.29 2.16 -4.05
C VAL A 164 -24.15 2.22 -3.06
N PHE A 165 -22.91 2.40 -3.52
CA PHE A 165 -21.76 2.57 -2.63
C PHE A 165 -21.89 3.90 -1.87
N PRO A 166 -21.70 3.93 -0.54
CA PRO A 166 -21.92 5.16 0.22
C PRO A 166 -21.00 6.29 -0.20
N ASP A 167 -21.52 7.51 -0.14
CA ASP A 167 -20.70 8.71 -0.35
C ASP A 167 -19.58 8.76 0.68
N CYS A 168 -18.37 9.06 0.21
CA CYS A 168 -17.18 9.21 1.04
C CYS A 168 -16.74 10.67 1.15
N TYR A 169 -17.17 11.52 0.23
CA TYR A 169 -16.91 12.95 0.24
C TYR A 169 -18.09 13.72 -0.35
N ILE A 170 -18.45 14.85 0.28
CA ILE A 170 -19.46 15.78 -0.22
C ILE A 170 -18.81 17.16 -0.37
N GLU A 171 -18.82 17.70 -1.59
CA GLU A 171 -18.28 19.03 -1.89
C GLU A 171 -18.90 20.10 -0.97
N GLY A 172 -18.05 20.96 -0.41
CA GLY A 172 -18.45 21.99 0.56
C GLY A 172 -18.74 21.47 1.98
N ARG A 173 -18.84 20.16 2.23
CA ARG A 173 -18.98 19.56 3.57
C ARG A 173 -17.76 18.77 4.03
N GLY A 174 -17.00 18.19 3.11
CA GLY A 174 -15.83 17.37 3.43
C GLY A 174 -16.14 15.87 3.47
N LEU A 175 -15.38 15.12 4.27
CA LEU A 175 -15.52 13.67 4.41
C LEU A 175 -16.85 13.29 5.09
N THR A 176 -17.44 12.18 4.64
CA THR A 176 -18.67 11.66 5.24
C THR A 176 -18.38 10.84 6.51
N PRO A 177 -19.38 10.65 7.40
CA PRO A 177 -19.23 9.73 8.53
C PRO A 177 -18.87 8.31 8.12
N PHE A 178 -19.38 7.83 6.99
CA PHE A 178 -19.04 6.50 6.46
C PHE A 178 -17.54 6.36 6.20
N LYS A 179 -16.92 7.35 5.55
CA LYS A 179 -15.48 7.38 5.27
C LYS A 179 -14.66 7.35 6.56
N ILE A 180 -14.96 8.25 7.50
CA ILE A 180 -14.25 8.36 8.78
C ILE A 180 -14.35 7.07 9.60
N ILE A 181 -15.56 6.51 9.72
CA ILE A 181 -15.79 5.26 10.46
C ILE A 181 -15.03 4.10 9.81
N SER A 182 -15.01 4.04 8.47
CA SER A 182 -14.28 2.99 7.74
C SER A 182 -12.79 3.00 8.04
N GLU A 183 -12.16 4.18 8.14
CA GLU A 183 -10.73 4.30 8.46
C GLU A 183 -10.40 3.87 9.90
N TYR A 184 -11.27 4.16 10.87
CA TYR A 184 -11.14 3.61 12.21
C TYR A 184 -11.32 2.09 12.22
N ILE A 185 -12.24 1.56 11.41
CA ILE A 185 -12.40 0.11 11.23
C ILE A 185 -11.11 -0.50 10.65
N PHE A 186 -10.49 0.13 9.65
CA PHE A 186 -9.21 -0.31 9.09
C PHE A 186 -8.13 -0.40 10.15
N CYS A 187 -7.97 0.64 10.97
CA CYS A 187 -7.02 0.64 12.07
C CYS A 187 -7.28 -0.50 13.07
N GLY A 188 -8.55 -0.73 13.43
CA GLY A 188 -8.94 -1.84 14.31
C GLY A 188 -8.66 -3.21 13.72
N VAL A 189 -9.03 -3.42 12.44
CA VAL A 189 -8.78 -4.67 11.69
C VAL A 189 -7.28 -4.96 11.59
N LEU A 190 -6.48 -3.94 11.31
CA LEU A 190 -5.02 -4.04 11.27
C LEU A 190 -4.42 -4.33 12.65
N GLY A 191 -4.95 -3.74 13.72
CA GLY A 191 -4.57 -4.09 15.09
C GLY A 191 -4.84 -5.56 15.43
N ILE A 192 -5.99 -6.10 15.01
CA ILE A 192 -6.32 -7.51 15.17
C ILE A 192 -5.38 -8.39 14.32
N SER A 193 -5.12 -8.00 13.07
CA SER A 193 -4.16 -8.68 12.19
C SER A 193 -2.79 -8.79 12.85
N LEU A 194 -2.28 -7.68 13.41
CA LEU A 194 -0.99 -7.62 14.10
C LEU A 194 -0.94 -8.57 15.30
N PHE A 195 -2.02 -8.61 16.09
CA PHE A 195 -2.14 -9.55 17.22
C PHE A 195 -2.12 -11.02 16.77
N LEU A 196 -2.86 -11.36 15.71
CA LEU A 196 -2.89 -12.72 15.14
C LEU A 196 -1.53 -13.10 14.56
N LEU A 197 -0.87 -12.18 13.87
CA LEU A 197 0.47 -12.36 13.33
C LEU A 197 1.47 -12.63 14.47
N PHE A 198 1.40 -11.86 15.56
CA PHE A 198 2.26 -12.06 16.74
C PHE A 198 2.05 -13.43 17.39
N LYS A 199 0.81 -13.92 17.46
CA LYS A 199 0.50 -15.29 17.92
C LYS A 199 1.10 -16.38 17.02
N LYS A 200 1.28 -16.08 15.73
CA LYS A 200 1.81 -17.00 14.72
C LYS A 200 3.30 -16.79 14.40
N ARG A 201 3.98 -15.87 15.09
CA ARG A 201 5.37 -15.47 14.81
C ARG A 201 6.39 -16.62 14.73
N LEU A 202 6.18 -17.71 15.47
CA LEU A 202 7.07 -18.88 15.45
C LEU A 202 6.94 -19.73 14.18
N LEU A 203 5.89 -19.50 13.38
CA LEU A 203 5.62 -20.20 12.12
C LEU A 203 6.04 -19.39 10.89
N ILE A 204 6.58 -18.19 11.10
CA ILE A 204 6.94 -17.25 10.04
C ILE A 204 8.43 -16.99 10.15
N ASP A 205 9.10 -16.88 9.00
CA ASP A 205 10.48 -16.40 8.98
C ASP A 205 10.60 -15.05 9.72
N PRO A 206 11.59 -14.87 10.62
CA PRO A 206 11.70 -13.66 11.43
C PRO A 206 11.80 -12.35 10.62
N ILE A 207 12.42 -12.40 9.44
CA ILE A 207 12.57 -11.24 8.57
C ILE A 207 11.22 -10.91 7.92
N VAL A 208 10.53 -11.93 7.40
CA VAL A 208 9.17 -11.78 6.85
C VAL A 208 8.22 -11.23 7.91
N PHE A 209 8.22 -11.80 9.12
CA PHE A 209 7.41 -11.32 10.24
C PHE A 209 7.66 -9.84 10.52
N LYS A 210 8.94 -9.42 10.61
CA LYS A 210 9.31 -8.02 10.86
C LYS A 210 8.77 -7.09 9.77
N PHE A 211 8.87 -7.46 8.49
CA PHE A 211 8.36 -6.62 7.40
C PHE A 211 6.84 -6.53 7.38
N PHE A 212 6.11 -7.60 7.69
CA PHE A 212 4.65 -7.54 7.85
C PHE A 212 4.25 -6.64 9.02
N VAL A 213 4.92 -6.74 10.17
CA VAL A 213 4.67 -5.84 11.32
C VAL A 213 4.89 -4.39 10.92
N LEU A 214 6.02 -4.07 10.30
CA LEU A 214 6.32 -2.71 9.84
C LEU A 214 5.28 -2.22 8.83
N SER A 215 4.93 -3.02 7.83
CA SER A 215 3.90 -2.68 6.85
C SER A 215 2.57 -2.35 7.53
N ILE A 216 2.11 -3.18 8.47
CA ILE A 216 0.86 -2.96 9.19
C ILE A 216 0.91 -1.66 10.01
N LEU A 217 2.01 -1.41 10.73
CA LEU A 217 2.17 -0.19 11.53
C LEU A 217 2.20 1.07 10.67
N PHE A 218 2.92 1.06 9.53
CA PHE A 218 2.92 2.16 8.58
C PHE A 218 1.54 2.39 7.97
N THR A 219 0.81 1.32 7.62
CA THR A 219 -0.57 1.46 7.12
C THR A 219 -1.50 2.04 8.18
N ILE A 220 -1.41 1.64 9.46
CA ILE A 220 -2.19 2.27 10.53
C ILE A 220 -1.85 3.76 10.65
N GLY A 221 -0.56 4.11 10.63
CA GLY A 221 -0.12 5.51 10.68
C GLY A 221 -0.67 6.34 9.51
N ALA A 222 -0.64 5.78 8.30
CA ALA A 222 -1.18 6.40 7.10
C ALA A 222 -2.70 6.60 7.21
N GLU A 223 -3.46 5.58 7.59
CA GLU A 223 -4.92 5.68 7.75
C GLU A 223 -5.31 6.72 8.81
N LEU A 224 -4.59 6.79 9.93
CA LEU A 224 -4.82 7.84 10.93
C LEU A 224 -4.55 9.24 10.38
N ALA A 225 -3.51 9.40 9.54
CA ALA A 225 -3.27 10.66 8.85
C ALA A 225 -4.41 11.00 7.89
N PHE A 226 -4.92 10.03 7.11
CA PHE A 226 -6.08 10.22 6.25
C PHE A 226 -7.38 10.54 7.01
N THR A 227 -7.54 10.07 8.25
CA THR A 227 -8.71 10.42 9.07
C THR A 227 -8.73 11.87 9.53
N PHE A 228 -7.57 12.50 9.73
CA PHE A 228 -7.47 13.93 10.08
C PHE A 228 -7.50 14.86 8.85
N TYR A 229 -8.07 14.38 7.75
CA TYR A 229 -8.11 15.08 6.49
C TYR A 229 -9.21 16.14 6.44
N ILE A 230 -8.78 17.39 6.28
CA ILE A 230 -9.66 18.56 6.13
C ILE A 230 -9.82 18.92 4.64
N SER A 231 -8.81 18.64 3.81
CA SER A 231 -8.79 19.00 2.39
C SER A 231 -7.98 18.01 1.57
N VAL A 232 -8.40 17.84 0.31
CA VAL A 232 -7.75 17.01 -0.72
C VAL A 232 -6.31 17.40 -1.00
N TYR A 233 -5.98 18.67 -0.79
CA TYR A 233 -4.62 19.18 -0.96
C TYR A 233 -3.93 19.46 0.41
N GLY A 234 -4.46 18.86 1.47
CA GLY A 234 -4.03 19.08 2.85
C GLY A 234 -2.77 18.31 3.24
N LEU A 235 -2.09 18.79 4.29
CA LEU A 235 -0.89 18.16 4.84
C LEU A 235 -1.15 16.71 5.29
N SER A 236 -2.33 16.42 5.84
CA SER A 236 -2.71 15.07 6.26
C SER A 236 -2.72 14.08 5.09
N ASN A 237 -3.07 14.53 3.88
CA ASN A 237 -3.00 13.72 2.66
C ASN A 237 -1.53 13.44 2.27
N VAL A 238 -0.68 14.47 2.35
CA VAL A 238 0.77 14.33 2.07
C VAL A 238 1.45 13.38 3.05
N VAL A 239 1.06 13.41 4.33
CA VAL A 239 1.64 12.54 5.37
C VAL A 239 1.14 11.10 5.27
N GLY A 240 -0.09 10.90 4.79
CA GLY A 240 -0.63 9.56 4.57
C GLY A 240 -0.01 8.83 3.37
N HIS A 241 0.44 9.58 2.36
CA HIS A 241 1.18 9.09 1.19
C HIS A 241 2.66 8.82 1.51
#